data_AF-A0A136L0D1-F1
#
_entry.id   AF-A0A136L0D1-F1
#
_cell.length_a   1.000
_cell.length_b   1.000
_cell.length_c   1.000
_cell.angle_alpha   90.00
_cell.angle_beta   90.00
_cell.angle_gamma   90.00
#
_symmetry.space_group_name_H-M   'P 1'
#
loop_
_entity.id
_entity.type
_entity.pdbx_description
1 polymer ?
#
loop_
_entity_poly.entity_id
_entity_poly.type
_entity_poly.pdbx_seq_one_letter_code
_entity_poly.pdbx_strand_id
1 'polypeptide(L)'
;MPSSLVSSNSMLAIDVGASNTRAVLFDVIEGEYRFIASGIAPSTAEAPIKDVAEGARNAVANLQKILNKKLLDDSRAIITPSQSDGSGVDHLVITLSAGPTVKTVVVGLLKDISLASARRLTESTYTRIIDTMSLSDQRKPDQQIDSLLRLRPELVIIAGGTDGGASRSIQKLLEPIGLASFLMPEEKTP
;
A
#
# COMPACT_ATOMS: atom_id res chain seq x y z
N MET A 1 25.20 -24.29 30.09
CA MET A 1 25.26 -22.97 29.45
C MET A 1 23.90 -22.70 28.85
N PRO A 2 23.06 -21.78 29.38
CA PRO A 2 21.86 -21.43 28.65
C PRO A 2 22.28 -20.60 27.44
N SER A 3 22.10 -21.15 26.25
CA SER A 3 22.14 -20.42 25.00
C SER A 3 21.10 -19.32 25.07
N SER A 4 21.52 -18.05 25.11
CA SER A 4 20.66 -16.89 24.88
C SER A 4 20.19 -16.93 23.43
N LEU A 5 19.15 -17.70 23.15
CA LEU A 5 18.34 -17.58 21.95
C LEU A 5 17.35 -16.43 22.17
N VAL A 6 17.84 -15.20 22.21
CA VAL A 6 16.98 -14.12 21.70
C VAL A 6 17.18 -14.21 20.19
N SER A 7 16.29 -14.91 19.51
CA SER A 7 16.07 -14.62 18.09
C SER A 7 15.65 -13.17 18.05
N SER A 8 16.60 -12.25 17.83
CA SER A 8 16.31 -10.85 17.57
C SER A 8 15.23 -10.84 16.50
N ASN A 9 14.09 -10.24 16.84
CA ASN A 9 12.96 -10.15 15.92
C ASN A 9 12.61 -8.67 15.75
N SER A 10 13.65 -7.89 15.49
CA SER A 10 13.62 -6.44 15.42
C SER A 10 12.78 -5.98 14.24
N MET A 11 11.93 -4.99 14.45
CA MET A 11 11.02 -4.46 13.44
C MET A 11 11.24 -2.97 13.25
N LEU A 12 11.58 -2.59 12.02
CA LEU A 12 11.61 -1.20 11.59
C LEU A 12 10.26 -0.85 10.95
N ALA A 13 9.53 0.06 11.58
CA ALA A 13 8.33 0.66 11.01
C ALA A 13 8.67 2.02 10.39
N ILE A 14 8.33 2.23 9.13
CA ILE A 14 8.48 3.52 8.44
C ILE A 14 7.08 4.06 8.15
N ASP A 15 6.77 5.23 8.71
CA ASP A 15 5.55 5.97 8.45
C ASP A 15 5.87 7.17 7.55
N VAL A 16 5.37 7.14 6.32
CA VAL A 16 5.54 8.19 5.33
C VAL A 16 4.31 9.10 5.35
N GLY A 17 4.40 10.20 6.09
CA GLY A 17 3.37 11.22 6.18
C GLY A 17 3.57 12.37 5.18
N ALA A 18 2.55 13.22 5.06
CA ALA A 18 2.57 14.37 4.13
C ALA A 18 3.67 15.39 4.44
N SER A 19 3.98 15.61 5.72
CA SER A 19 5.02 16.58 6.14
C SER A 19 6.31 15.93 6.58
N ASN A 20 6.23 14.76 7.23
CA ASN A 20 7.38 14.08 7.81
C ASN A 20 7.31 12.59 7.50
N THR A 21 8.49 11.99 7.32
CA THR A 21 8.68 10.54 7.35
C THR A 21 9.33 10.16 8.68
N ARG A 22 8.81 9.12 9.33
CA ARG A 22 9.29 8.63 10.63
C ARG A 22 9.74 7.19 10.50
N ALA A 23 10.94 6.90 10.97
CA ALA A 23 11.45 5.54 11.14
C ALA A 23 11.41 5.19 12.64
N VAL A 24 10.80 4.08 13.01
CA VAL A 24 10.63 3.64 14.39
C VAL A 24 11.15 2.21 14.52
N LEU A 25 12.09 2.00 15.44
CA LEU A 25 12.58 0.66 15.75
C LEU A 25 11.83 0.08 16.94
N PHE A 26 11.35 -1.14 16.77
CA PHE A 26 10.83 -2.01 17.82
C PHE A 26 11.72 -3.23 17.96
N ASP A 27 11.81 -3.75 19.18
CA ASP A 27 12.48 -5.01 19.47
C ASP A 27 11.64 -5.85 20.43
N VAL A 28 11.89 -7.15 20.49
CA VAL A 28 11.16 -8.07 21.36
C VAL A 28 11.88 -8.17 22.70
N ILE A 29 11.23 -7.68 23.75
CA ILE A 29 11.70 -7.76 25.13
C ILE A 29 10.65 -8.53 25.92
N GLU A 30 11.05 -9.64 26.53
CA GLU A 30 10.15 -10.55 27.27
C GLU A 30 8.95 -11.04 26.46
N GLY A 31 9.13 -11.24 25.14
CA GLY A 31 8.09 -11.75 24.24
C GLY A 31 7.14 -10.68 23.69
N GLU A 32 7.31 -9.41 24.05
CA GLU A 32 6.51 -8.30 23.55
C GLU A 32 7.34 -7.31 22.74
N TYR A 33 6.74 -6.74 21.69
CA TYR A 33 7.34 -5.61 20.99
C TYR A 33 7.39 -4.37 21.89
N ARG A 34 8.60 -3.83 22.08
CA ARG A 34 8.86 -2.58 22.79
C ARG A 34 9.42 -1.55 21.82
N PHE A 35 8.97 -0.30 21.97
CA PHE A 35 9.56 0.84 21.29
C PHE A 35 11.00 1.04 21.79
N ILE A 36 11.94 1.22 20.86
CA ILE A 36 13.35 1.47 21.16
C ILE A 36 13.69 2.95 20.90
N ALA A 37 13.50 3.40 19.65
CA ALA A 37 13.80 4.78 19.25
C ALA A 37 13.08 5.15 17.95
N SER A 38 13.02 6.46 17.66
CA SER A 38 12.52 6.97 16.38
C SER A 38 13.43 8.03 15.77
N GLY A 39 13.66 7.93 14.45
CA GLY A 39 14.21 9.00 13.63
C GLY A 39 13.12 9.66 12.79
N ILE A 40 13.30 10.95 12.49
CA ILE A 40 12.35 11.74 11.69
C ILE A 40 13.15 12.48 10.61
N ALA A 41 12.56 12.61 9.43
CA ALA A 41 13.02 13.52 8.38
C ALA A 41 11.82 14.19 7.70
N PRO A 42 12.00 15.37 7.07
CA PRO A 42 10.98 15.94 6.20
C PRO A 42 10.55 14.93 5.11
N SER A 43 9.28 14.92 4.79
CA SER A 43 8.76 14.08 3.71
C SER A 43 9.26 14.58 2.36
N THR A 44 9.56 13.63 1.48
CA THR A 44 10.02 13.88 0.10
C THR A 44 9.03 13.35 -0.92
N ALA A 45 7.79 13.08 -0.49
CA ALA A 45 6.70 12.58 -1.33
C ALA A 45 6.34 13.57 -2.46
N GLU A 46 6.46 14.86 -2.20
CA GLU A 46 6.16 15.94 -3.12
C GLU A 46 7.43 16.57 -3.71
N ALA A 47 7.24 17.51 -4.63
CA ALA A 47 8.32 18.32 -5.18
C ALA A 47 9.14 19.02 -4.06
N PRO A 48 10.46 19.23 -4.26
CA PRO A 48 11.21 19.05 -5.50
C PRO A 48 11.77 17.64 -5.72
N ILE A 49 11.78 16.79 -4.69
CA ILE A 49 12.42 15.46 -4.76
C ILE A 49 11.47 14.44 -5.40
N LYS A 50 10.21 14.41 -4.94
CA LYS A 50 9.17 13.50 -5.46
C LYS A 50 9.60 12.02 -5.46
N ASP A 51 10.26 11.60 -4.39
CA ASP A 51 10.67 10.22 -4.13
C ASP A 51 10.57 9.96 -2.62
N VAL A 52 9.57 9.18 -2.20
CA VAL A 52 9.34 8.82 -0.80
C VAL A 52 10.47 7.99 -0.19
N ALA A 53 11.22 7.25 -1.01
CA ALA A 53 12.32 6.43 -0.53
C ALA A 53 13.45 7.29 0.04
N GLU A 54 13.66 8.49 -0.52
CA GLU A 54 14.68 9.40 -0.01
C GLU A 54 14.37 9.88 1.41
N GLY A 55 13.13 10.31 1.67
CA GLY A 55 12.66 10.69 3.00
C GLY A 55 12.71 9.52 3.99
N ALA A 56 12.37 8.31 3.54
CA ALA A 56 12.52 7.10 4.34
C ALA A 56 13.98 6.83 4.73
N ARG A 57 14.91 6.85 3.76
CA ARG A 57 16.35 6.68 4.01
C ARG A 57 16.89 7.77 4.95
N ASN A 58 16.43 9.01 4.81
CA ASN A 58 16.81 10.11 5.69
C ASN A 58 16.31 9.91 7.14
N ALA A 59 15.07 9.46 7.30
CA ALA A 59 14.52 9.14 8.62
C ALA A 59 15.27 7.98 9.28
N VAL A 60 15.59 6.92 8.54
CA VAL A 60 16.39 5.78 9.02
C VAL A 60 17.82 6.22 9.34
N ALA A 61 18.45 7.06 8.51
CA ALA A 61 19.79 7.59 8.80
C ALA A 61 19.81 8.43 10.09
N ASN A 62 18.76 9.20 10.37
CA ASN A 62 18.63 9.90 11.65
C ASN A 62 18.42 8.95 12.82
N LEU A 63 17.64 7.87 12.63
CA LEU A 63 17.49 6.80 13.63
C LEU A 63 18.82 6.10 13.93
N GLN A 64 19.64 5.80 12.92
CA GLN A 64 20.98 5.23 13.12
C GLN A 64 21.85 6.08 14.03
N LYS A 65 21.83 7.42 13.87
CA LYS A 65 22.63 8.34 14.69
C LYS A 65 22.20 8.30 16.16
N ILE A 66 20.91 8.13 16.42
CA ILE A 66 20.35 8.01 17.78
C ILE A 66 20.78 6.68 18.42
N LEU A 67 20.70 5.59 17.67
CA LEU A 67 21.00 4.24 18.16
C LEU A 67 22.50 3.92 18.21
N ASN A 68 23.32 4.68 17.49
CA ASN A 68 24.69 4.29 17.15
C ASN A 68 24.79 2.86 16.56
N LYS A 69 23.80 2.50 15.72
CA LYS A 69 23.65 1.18 15.08
C LYS A 69 23.53 1.37 13.57
N LYS A 70 24.22 0.54 12.78
CA LYS A 70 24.11 0.53 11.31
C LYS A 70 22.81 -0.19 10.91
N LEU A 71 21.94 0.50 10.18
CA LEU A 71 20.65 0.01 9.66
C LEU A 71 20.59 0.05 8.13
N LEU A 72 21.45 0.85 7.50
CA LEU A 72 21.60 1.07 6.07
C LEU A 72 23.00 0.63 5.64
N ASP A 73 23.09 0.00 4.47
CA ASP A 73 24.36 -0.33 3.84
C ASP A 73 24.97 0.90 3.13
N ASP A 74 26.09 0.69 2.44
CA ASP A 74 26.83 1.76 1.78
C ASP A 74 26.08 2.33 0.55
N SER A 75 25.09 1.60 0.03
CA SER A 75 24.16 2.04 -1.02
C SER A 75 22.90 2.73 -0.47
N ARG A 76 22.82 2.91 0.86
CA ARG A 76 21.64 3.41 1.60
C ARG A 76 20.41 2.49 1.48
N ALA A 77 20.61 1.20 1.21
CA ALA A 77 19.55 0.20 1.32
C ALA A 77 19.45 -0.30 2.77
N ILE A 78 18.24 -0.66 3.22
CA ILE A 78 18.02 -1.21 4.56
C ILE A 78 18.68 -2.60 4.64
N ILE A 79 19.49 -2.81 5.67
CA ILE A 79 20.12 -4.11 5.91
C ILE A 79 19.08 -5.03 6.53
N THR A 80 18.77 -6.11 5.82
CA THR A 80 17.84 -7.17 6.25
C THR A 80 18.38 -8.52 5.77
N PRO A 81 18.40 -9.58 6.60
CA PRO A 81 17.97 -9.59 8.01
C PRO A 81 18.98 -8.88 8.93
N SER A 82 18.72 -8.88 10.24
CA SER A 82 19.73 -8.43 11.21
C SER A 82 20.99 -9.32 11.16
N GLN A 83 22.13 -8.73 11.46
CA GLN A 83 23.45 -9.37 11.41
C GLN A 83 23.97 -9.66 12.83
N SER A 84 24.98 -10.53 12.94
CA SER A 84 25.58 -10.90 14.22
C SER A 84 26.30 -9.76 14.94
N ASP A 85 26.72 -8.73 14.20
CA ASP A 85 27.28 -7.48 14.75
C ASP A 85 26.21 -6.50 15.25
N GLY A 86 24.94 -6.90 15.20
CA GLY A 86 23.80 -6.11 15.60
C GLY A 86 23.32 -5.12 14.54
N SER A 87 23.91 -5.07 13.35
CA SER A 87 23.42 -4.23 12.25
C SER A 87 22.14 -4.78 11.62
N GLY A 88 21.39 -3.91 10.94
CA GLY A 88 20.15 -4.27 10.25
C GLY A 88 18.96 -4.57 11.17
N VAL A 89 17.89 -5.04 10.52
CA VAL A 89 16.60 -5.39 11.14
C VAL A 89 16.00 -6.63 10.50
N ASP A 90 15.11 -7.31 11.21
CA ASP A 90 14.53 -8.59 10.78
C ASP A 90 13.22 -8.39 10.01
N HIS A 91 12.48 -7.34 10.37
CA HIS A 91 11.21 -6.97 9.75
C HIS A 91 11.17 -5.50 9.34
N LEU A 92 10.54 -5.24 8.20
CA LEU A 92 10.27 -3.91 7.69
C LEU A 92 8.77 -3.77 7.45
N VAL A 93 8.16 -2.76 8.06
CA VAL A 93 6.78 -2.37 7.82
C VAL A 93 6.78 -0.94 7.30
N ILE A 94 6.01 -0.68 6.26
CA ILE A 94 5.86 0.66 5.70
C ILE A 94 4.38 1.02 5.71
N THR A 95 4.09 2.22 6.20
CA THR A 95 2.78 2.85 6.13
C THR A 95 2.92 4.16 5.36
N LEU A 96 1.91 4.48 4.57
CA LEU A 96 1.90 5.65 3.71
C LEU A 96 0.57 6.38 3.87
N SER A 97 0.66 7.65 4.21
CA SER A 97 -0.46 8.60 4.22
C SER A 97 -0.10 9.89 3.46
N ALA A 98 1.06 9.93 2.82
CA ALA A 98 1.46 11.02 1.94
C ALA A 98 0.83 10.88 0.54
N GLY A 99 0.47 12.00 -0.06
CA GLY A 99 -0.08 12.04 -1.41
C GLY A 99 -1.59 11.76 -1.49
N PRO A 100 -2.16 11.82 -2.70
CA PRO A 100 -3.59 11.61 -2.92
C PRO A 100 -3.99 10.15 -2.65
N THR A 101 -5.23 9.95 -2.21
CA THR A 101 -5.86 8.63 -2.11
C THR A 101 -5.93 7.96 -3.49
N VAL A 102 -5.74 6.64 -3.53
CA VAL A 102 -5.83 5.85 -4.78
C VAL A 102 -7.24 5.94 -5.36
N LYS A 103 -7.36 6.37 -6.62
CA LYS A 103 -8.65 6.48 -7.31
C LYS A 103 -9.15 5.10 -7.68
N THR A 104 -10.25 4.67 -7.07
CA THR A 104 -10.72 3.28 -7.17
C THR A 104 -12.11 3.21 -7.81
N VAL A 105 -12.27 2.30 -8.75
CA VAL A 105 -13.59 1.89 -9.26
C VAL A 105 -13.99 0.61 -8.54
N VAL A 106 -15.23 0.59 -8.04
CA VAL A 106 -15.75 -0.56 -7.31
C VAL A 106 -16.83 -1.27 -8.12
N VAL A 107 -16.69 -2.57 -8.25
CA VAL A 107 -17.41 -3.38 -9.19
C VAL A 107 -18.05 -4.52 -8.42
N GLY A 108 -19.37 -4.65 -8.51
CA GLY A 108 -20.12 -5.63 -7.72
C GLY A 108 -21.24 -6.27 -8.52
N LEU A 109 -21.31 -7.61 -8.51
CA LEU A 109 -22.35 -8.34 -9.26
C LEU A 109 -23.77 -7.86 -8.90
N LEU A 110 -24.10 -7.89 -7.60
CA LEU A 110 -25.38 -7.44 -7.04
C LEU A 110 -25.18 -6.15 -6.26
N LYS A 111 -26.05 -5.15 -6.49
CA LYS A 111 -25.96 -3.82 -5.89
C LYS A 111 -25.96 -3.86 -4.36
N ASP A 112 -26.93 -4.55 -3.76
CA ASP A 112 -27.15 -4.50 -2.30
C ASP A 112 -26.28 -5.49 -1.51
N ILE A 113 -25.57 -6.39 -2.21
CA ILE A 113 -24.74 -7.43 -1.59
C ILE A 113 -23.28 -7.22 -1.97
N SER A 114 -22.91 -7.61 -3.19
CA SER A 114 -21.51 -7.62 -3.64
C SER A 114 -20.94 -6.21 -3.72
N LEU A 115 -21.67 -5.29 -4.36
CA LEU A 115 -21.20 -3.91 -4.52
C LEU A 115 -21.18 -3.18 -3.17
N ALA A 116 -22.22 -3.33 -2.35
CA ALA A 116 -22.26 -2.75 -1.01
C ALA A 116 -21.11 -3.27 -0.11
N SER A 117 -20.78 -4.56 -0.20
CA SER A 117 -19.67 -5.14 0.55
C SER A 117 -18.32 -4.62 0.06
N ALA A 118 -18.09 -4.59 -1.25
CA ALA A 118 -16.87 -4.06 -1.83
C ALA A 118 -16.69 -2.58 -1.47
N ARG A 119 -17.77 -1.78 -1.55
CA ARG A 119 -17.77 -0.36 -1.17
C ARG A 119 -17.29 -0.16 0.27
N ARG A 120 -17.83 -0.92 1.23
CA ARG A 120 -17.41 -0.86 2.64
C ARG A 120 -15.92 -1.20 2.83
N LEU A 121 -15.43 -2.23 2.14
CA LEU A 121 -14.01 -2.58 2.14
C LEU A 121 -13.17 -1.41 1.60
N THR A 122 -13.55 -0.87 0.44
CA THR A 122 -12.83 0.23 -0.21
C THR A 122 -12.76 1.46 0.71
N GLU A 123 -13.87 1.85 1.33
CA GLU A 123 -13.93 2.98 2.27
C GLU A 123 -13.09 2.80 3.54
N SER A 124 -12.74 1.57 3.93
CA SER A 124 -11.84 1.31 5.07
C SER A 124 -10.35 1.39 4.74
N THR A 125 -9.99 1.73 3.50
CA THR A 125 -8.61 1.78 3.02
C THR A 125 -8.24 3.17 2.52
N TYR A 126 -6.96 3.41 2.19
CA TYR A 126 -6.46 4.69 1.67
C TYR A 126 -6.83 4.93 0.19
N THR A 127 -8.11 4.76 -0.14
CA THR A 127 -8.66 4.84 -1.48
C THR A 127 -9.82 5.83 -1.54
N ARG A 128 -10.16 6.27 -2.74
CA ARG A 128 -11.34 7.10 -3.01
C ARG A 128 -12.13 6.48 -4.14
N ILE A 129 -13.39 6.15 -3.87
CA ILE A 129 -14.31 5.62 -4.87
C ILE A 129 -14.65 6.73 -5.88
N ILE A 130 -14.32 6.53 -7.15
CA ILE A 130 -14.58 7.49 -8.24
C ILE A 130 -15.74 7.08 -9.13
N ASP A 131 -16.06 5.78 -9.19
CA ASP A 131 -17.21 5.22 -9.91
C ASP A 131 -17.58 3.87 -9.29
N THR A 132 -18.80 3.41 -9.56
CA THR A 132 -19.28 2.07 -9.18
C THR A 132 -20.02 1.41 -10.33
N MET A 133 -19.83 0.11 -10.51
CA MET A 133 -20.47 -0.67 -11.58
C MET A 133 -21.12 -1.94 -11.04
N SER A 134 -22.26 -2.34 -11.62
CA SER A 134 -22.97 -3.58 -11.28
C SER A 134 -23.74 -4.14 -12.47
N LEU A 135 -24.31 -5.34 -12.37
CA LEU A 135 -25.21 -5.85 -13.42
C LEU A 135 -26.45 -4.99 -13.63
N SER A 136 -26.85 -4.25 -12.60
CA SER A 136 -27.98 -3.32 -12.64
C SER A 136 -27.62 -1.91 -13.13
N ASP A 137 -26.37 -1.71 -13.58
CA ASP A 137 -25.95 -0.44 -14.17
C ASP A 137 -26.76 -0.16 -15.44
N GLN A 138 -27.35 1.04 -15.49
CA GLN A 138 -28.23 1.47 -16.58
C GLN A 138 -27.46 2.12 -17.73
N ARG A 139 -26.16 2.40 -17.53
CA ARG A 139 -25.28 2.92 -18.58
C ARG A 139 -25.06 1.86 -19.65
N LYS A 140 -25.02 2.30 -20.91
CA LYS A 140 -24.61 1.46 -22.04
C LYS A 140 -23.08 1.18 -21.97
N PRO A 141 -22.59 0.10 -22.60
CA PRO A 141 -21.17 -0.26 -22.53
C PRO A 141 -20.21 0.86 -22.99
N ASP A 142 -20.55 1.60 -24.03
CA ASP A 142 -19.79 2.77 -24.51
C ASP A 142 -19.70 3.86 -23.44
N GLN A 143 -20.81 4.15 -22.76
CA GLN A 143 -20.84 5.14 -21.67
C GLN A 143 -20.03 4.70 -20.44
N GLN A 144 -19.99 3.38 -20.16
CA GLN A 144 -19.16 2.81 -19.10
C GLN A 144 -17.68 2.98 -19.44
N ILE A 145 -17.28 2.63 -20.67
CA ILE A 145 -15.90 2.80 -21.16
C ILE A 145 -15.49 4.28 -21.11
N ASP A 146 -16.33 5.19 -21.62
CA ASP A 146 -16.07 6.64 -21.58
C ASP A 146 -15.90 7.15 -20.15
N SER A 147 -16.68 6.65 -19.20
CA SER A 147 -16.54 6.99 -17.78
C SER A 147 -15.16 6.59 -17.26
N LEU A 148 -14.74 5.35 -17.52
CA LEU A 148 -13.45 4.81 -17.08
C LEU A 148 -12.27 5.57 -17.71
N LEU A 149 -12.32 5.84 -19.02
CA LEU A 149 -11.28 6.60 -19.73
C LEU A 149 -11.14 8.03 -19.23
N ARG A 150 -12.25 8.67 -18.86
CA ARG A 150 -12.26 10.03 -18.30
C ARG A 150 -11.74 10.04 -16.87
N LEU A 151 -12.21 9.13 -16.03
CA LEU A 151 -11.90 9.09 -14.60
C LEU A 151 -10.49 8.57 -14.31
N ARG A 152 -9.95 7.71 -15.19
CA ARG A 152 -8.62 7.09 -15.10
C ARG A 152 -8.40 6.47 -13.71
N PRO A 153 -9.14 5.41 -13.37
CA PRO A 153 -8.89 4.68 -12.13
C PRO A 153 -7.46 4.16 -12.07
N GLU A 154 -6.95 4.03 -10.84
CA GLU A 154 -5.64 3.46 -10.51
C GLU A 154 -5.78 2.08 -9.84
N LEU A 155 -7.00 1.71 -9.45
CA LEU A 155 -7.34 0.44 -8.86
C LEU A 155 -8.77 0.06 -9.22
N VAL A 156 -9.02 -1.22 -9.49
CA VAL A 156 -10.37 -1.78 -9.62
C VAL A 156 -10.58 -2.86 -8.57
N ILE A 157 -11.63 -2.72 -7.75
CA ILE A 157 -12.03 -3.74 -6.77
C ILE A 157 -13.28 -4.44 -7.28
N ILE A 158 -13.22 -5.76 -7.39
CA ILE A 158 -14.28 -6.60 -7.94
C ILE A 158 -14.81 -7.53 -6.86
N ALA A 159 -16.12 -7.59 -6.69
CA ALA A 159 -16.78 -8.54 -5.80
C ALA A 159 -18.02 -9.17 -6.44
N GLY A 160 -18.28 -10.41 -6.07
CA GLY A 160 -19.49 -11.13 -6.45
C GLY A 160 -19.21 -12.44 -7.17
N GLY A 161 -20.27 -13.22 -7.32
CA GLY A 161 -20.16 -14.65 -7.63
C GLY A 161 -19.88 -15.50 -6.40
N THR A 162 -19.82 -16.79 -6.64
CA THR A 162 -19.35 -17.82 -5.70
C THR A 162 -18.40 -18.72 -6.49
N ASP A 163 -17.59 -19.52 -5.82
CA ASP A 163 -16.72 -20.48 -6.50
C ASP A 163 -17.55 -21.37 -7.44
N GLY A 164 -17.16 -21.41 -8.72
CA GLY A 164 -17.87 -22.15 -9.78
C GLY A 164 -19.17 -21.52 -10.30
N GLY A 165 -19.56 -20.32 -9.83
CA GLY A 165 -20.81 -19.65 -10.18
C GLY A 165 -20.64 -18.28 -10.84
N ALA A 166 -21.65 -17.86 -11.60
CA ALA A 166 -21.81 -16.51 -12.19
C ALA A 166 -20.67 -16.00 -13.11
N SER A 167 -19.77 -16.87 -13.58
CA SER A 167 -18.59 -16.49 -14.39
C SER A 167 -18.95 -15.65 -15.62
N ARG A 168 -20.00 -16.01 -16.36
CA ARG A 168 -20.47 -15.22 -17.52
C ARG A 168 -20.92 -13.81 -17.14
N SER A 169 -21.57 -13.68 -15.99
CA SER A 169 -22.09 -12.39 -15.54
C SER A 169 -20.96 -11.47 -15.07
N ILE A 170 -19.96 -12.02 -14.36
CA ILE A 170 -18.75 -11.31 -14.00
C ILE A 170 -17.99 -10.90 -15.27
N GLN A 171 -17.76 -11.84 -16.19
CA GLN A 171 -17.05 -11.56 -17.44
C GLN A 171 -17.69 -10.41 -18.23
N LYS A 172 -19.01 -10.45 -18.43
CA LYS A 172 -19.75 -9.37 -19.11
C LYS A 172 -19.58 -8.01 -18.42
N LEU A 173 -19.51 -8.00 -17.10
CA LEU A 173 -19.38 -6.79 -16.30
C LEU A 173 -17.93 -6.28 -16.23
N LEU A 174 -16.94 -7.15 -16.50
CA LEU A 174 -15.54 -6.78 -16.65
C LEU A 174 -15.15 -6.38 -18.08
N GLU A 175 -15.95 -6.72 -19.10
CA GLU A 175 -15.67 -6.36 -20.50
C GLU A 175 -15.39 -4.85 -20.71
N PRO A 176 -16.24 -3.92 -20.21
CA PRO A 176 -15.96 -2.48 -20.33
C PRO A 176 -14.67 -2.06 -19.64
N ILE A 177 -14.32 -2.72 -18.53
CA ILE A 177 -13.11 -2.45 -17.76
C ILE A 177 -11.89 -2.91 -18.52
N GLY A 178 -11.89 -4.14 -19.02
CA GLY A 178 -10.81 -4.67 -19.84
C GLY A 178 -10.57 -3.84 -21.10
N LEU A 179 -11.64 -3.41 -21.78
CA LEU A 179 -11.54 -2.52 -22.95
C LEU A 179 -10.99 -1.13 -22.58
N ALA A 180 -11.49 -0.51 -21.52
CA ALA A 180 -10.99 0.78 -21.08
C ALA A 180 -9.51 0.70 -20.66
N SER A 181 -9.13 -0.33 -19.89
CA SER A 181 -7.75 -0.61 -19.51
C SER A 181 -6.84 -0.81 -20.72
N PHE A 182 -7.28 -1.55 -21.75
CA PHE A 182 -6.51 -1.74 -22.98
C PHE A 182 -6.28 -0.44 -23.77
N LEU A 183 -7.20 0.52 -23.68
CA LEU A 183 -7.10 1.81 -24.36
C LEU A 183 -6.28 2.85 -23.58
N MET A 184 -5.88 2.55 -22.33
CA MET A 184 -5.02 3.42 -21.52
C MET A 184 -3.54 3.15 -21.80
N PRO A 185 -2.64 4.14 -21.60
CA PRO A 185 -1.20 3.89 -21.55
C PRO A 185 -0.87 2.85 -20.49
N GLU A 186 0.12 1.99 -20.75
CA GLU A 186 0.50 0.87 -19.88
C GLU A 186 0.79 1.33 -18.45
N GLU A 187 1.42 2.49 -18.27
CA GLU A 187 1.74 3.06 -16.95
C GLU A 187 0.53 3.62 -16.20
N LYS A 188 -0.64 3.67 -16.85
CA LYS A 188 -1.90 4.20 -16.31
C LYS A 188 -3.00 3.15 -16.25
N THR A 189 -2.70 1.91 -16.62
CA THR A 189 -3.64 0.80 -16.55
C THR A 189 -3.79 0.37 -15.09
N PRO A 190 -5.02 0.32 -14.55
CA PRO A 190 -5.29 -0.13 -13.18
C PRO A 190 -5.20 -1.65 -13.02
#